data_AF-A0AAW6VI64-F1
#
_entry.id   AF-A0AAW6VI64-F1
#
_cell.length_a   1.000
_cell.length_b   1.000
_cell.length_c   1.000
_cell.angle_alpha   90.00
_cell.angle_beta   90.00
_cell.angle_gamma   90.00
#
_symmetry.space_group_name_H-M   'P 1'
#
loop_
_entity.id
_entity.type
_entity.pdbx_description
1 polymer ?
#
loop_
_entity_poly.entity_id
_entity_poly.type
_entity_poly.pdbx_seq_one_letter_code
_entity_poly.pdbx_strand_id
1 'polypeptide(L)'
;MLEKEKLIEILHTTSDKAEIKKATKELNKISLQADSNIPNGITKEMILKASKLYDDKSLLHRFHDSRDFDVIINGKAYPPKAIIGIASKFITRILHPSEFSAGHDKKCFKVLVDLGFKIEEKHKLENEKRIKSLSSEELEKRIKQSQKESPEYTYSKTTIYQRSPYIVEYVLRRANGICELCEQTAPFCKPNGEAYLEVHHIIQLAKGGPDTISNTVALCPNCHRKMHSLNKKIDIKKLESKAKSFDVI
;
A
#
# COMPACT_ATOMS: atom_id res chain seq x y z
N MET A 1 -4.52 -11.40 -25.68
CA MET A 1 -4.76 -12.67 -24.94
C MET A 1 -3.53 -13.57 -24.95
N LEU A 2 -3.01 -13.93 -26.13
CA LEU A 2 -1.86 -14.85 -26.28
C LEU A 2 -0.59 -14.42 -25.50
N GLU A 3 -0.29 -13.12 -25.44
CA GLU A 3 0.87 -12.61 -24.69
C GLU A 3 0.69 -12.71 -23.17
N LYS A 4 -0.52 -12.44 -22.66
CA LYS A 4 -0.85 -12.58 -21.24
C LYS A 4 -0.70 -14.03 -20.77
N GLU A 5 -1.18 -14.98 -21.58
CA GLU A 5 -1.11 -16.40 -21.28
C GLU A 5 0.33 -16.91 -21.25
N LYS A 6 1.18 -16.51 -22.20
CA LYS A 6 2.61 -16.84 -22.20
C LYS A 6 3.33 -16.33 -20.95
N LEU A 7 3.07 -15.08 -20.55
CA LEU A 7 3.68 -14.51 -19.34
C LEU A 7 3.24 -15.28 -18.08
N ILE A 8 1.98 -15.70 -18.03
CA ILE A 8 1.44 -16.48 -16.92
C ILE A 8 2.03 -17.88 -16.89
N GLU A 9 2.18 -18.52 -18.04
CA GLU A 9 2.82 -19.83 -18.16
C GLU A 9 4.24 -19.78 -17.57
N ILE A 10 5.06 -18.79 -17.99
CA ILE A 10 6.40 -18.57 -17.44
C ILE A 10 6.35 -18.48 -15.90
N LEU A 11 5.41 -17.70 -15.34
CA LEU A 11 5.31 -17.50 -13.89
C LEU A 11 4.98 -18.78 -13.11
N HIS A 12 4.39 -19.79 -13.76
CA HIS A 12 4.02 -21.07 -13.15
C HIS A 12 4.98 -22.22 -13.50
N THR A 13 5.83 -22.09 -14.51
CA THR A 13 6.72 -23.16 -14.96
C THR A 13 8.18 -22.93 -14.60
N THR A 14 8.63 -21.67 -14.46
CA THR A 14 10.04 -21.37 -14.15
C THR A 14 10.28 -21.13 -12.65
N SER A 15 11.45 -21.56 -12.19
CA SER A 15 12.00 -21.20 -10.87
C SER A 15 13.04 -20.07 -10.96
N ASP A 16 13.40 -19.62 -12.17
CA ASP A 16 14.36 -18.54 -12.37
C ASP A 16 13.78 -17.18 -11.92
N LYS A 17 14.40 -16.62 -10.87
CA LYS A 17 13.98 -15.35 -10.27
C LYS A 17 14.04 -14.18 -11.26
N ALA A 18 14.97 -14.16 -12.22
CA ALA A 18 15.12 -13.09 -13.19
C ALA A 18 14.00 -13.12 -14.23
N GLU A 19 13.69 -14.30 -14.76
CA GLU A 19 12.57 -14.52 -15.68
C GLU A 19 11.23 -14.20 -15.02
N ILE A 20 11.03 -14.68 -13.78
CA ILE A 20 9.82 -14.39 -12.98
C ILE A 20 9.65 -12.88 -12.81
N LYS A 21 10.73 -12.16 -12.46
CA LYS A 21 10.67 -10.71 -12.24
C LYS A 21 10.32 -9.97 -13.53
N LYS A 22 10.89 -10.37 -14.66
CA LYS A 22 10.57 -9.81 -15.99
C LYS A 22 9.12 -10.09 -16.37
N ALA A 23 8.68 -11.34 -16.28
CA ALA A 23 7.32 -11.75 -16.63
C ALA A 23 6.27 -11.08 -15.73
N THR A 24 6.54 -10.96 -14.42
CA THR A 24 5.67 -10.25 -13.47
C THR A 24 5.53 -8.78 -13.84
N LYS A 25 6.65 -8.12 -14.21
CA LYS A 25 6.64 -6.70 -14.59
C LYS A 25 5.81 -6.47 -15.86
N GLU A 26 5.95 -7.31 -16.88
CA GLU A 26 5.17 -7.20 -18.11
C GLU A 26 3.69 -7.55 -17.87
N LEU A 27 3.41 -8.61 -17.09
CA LEU A 27 2.04 -8.98 -16.75
C LEU A 27 1.34 -7.86 -15.98
N ASN A 28 2.04 -7.14 -15.09
CA ASN A 28 1.48 -6.00 -14.37
C ASN A 28 1.09 -4.82 -15.26
N LYS A 29 1.74 -4.65 -16.43
CA LYS A 29 1.39 -3.58 -17.38
C LYS A 29 0.10 -3.90 -18.14
N ILE A 30 -0.09 -5.17 -18.47
CA ILE A 30 -1.19 -5.60 -19.36
C ILE A 30 -2.39 -6.19 -18.60
N SER A 31 -2.18 -6.69 -17.38
CA SER A 31 -3.25 -7.27 -16.58
C SER A 31 -4.00 -6.20 -15.81
N LEU A 32 -5.27 -6.00 -16.17
CA LEU A 32 -6.20 -5.28 -15.33
C LEU A 32 -6.40 -6.08 -14.03
N GLN A 33 -6.34 -5.40 -12.88
CA GLN A 33 -6.77 -5.94 -11.58
C GLN A 33 -8.30 -5.97 -11.55
N ALA A 34 -8.88 -6.79 -12.42
CA ALA A 34 -10.32 -6.89 -12.58
C ALA A 34 -10.83 -8.13 -11.84
N ASP A 35 -11.85 -7.92 -11.03
CA ASP A 35 -12.56 -8.99 -10.31
C ASP A 35 -13.11 -10.06 -11.26
N SER A 36 -13.34 -9.73 -12.53
CA SER A 36 -13.81 -10.65 -13.57
C SER A 36 -12.87 -11.82 -13.86
N ASN A 37 -11.57 -11.72 -13.51
CA ASN A 37 -10.62 -12.82 -13.71
C ASN A 37 -10.81 -13.99 -12.74
N ILE A 38 -11.54 -13.78 -11.63
CA ILE A 38 -11.95 -14.88 -10.74
C ILE A 38 -13.09 -15.64 -11.44
N PRO A 39 -12.95 -16.94 -11.74
CA PRO A 39 -13.99 -17.69 -12.43
C PRO A 39 -15.26 -17.80 -11.58
N ASN A 40 -16.41 -17.87 -12.23
CA ASN A 40 -17.67 -18.24 -11.57
C ASN A 40 -17.67 -19.76 -11.26
N GLY A 41 -18.50 -20.19 -10.32
CA GLY A 41 -18.68 -21.62 -10.02
C GLY A 41 -17.65 -22.23 -9.06
N ILE A 42 -16.81 -21.41 -8.40
CA ILE A 42 -15.95 -21.88 -7.30
C ILE A 42 -16.84 -22.44 -6.20
N THR A 43 -16.59 -23.68 -5.79
CA THR A 43 -17.38 -24.38 -4.75
C THR A 43 -16.63 -24.46 -3.42
N LYS A 44 -17.35 -24.77 -2.33
CA LYS A 44 -16.78 -24.99 -0.99
C LYS A 44 -15.71 -26.08 -0.99
N GLU A 45 -15.92 -27.15 -1.77
CA GLU A 45 -14.96 -28.26 -1.90
C GLU A 45 -13.65 -27.80 -2.55
N MET A 46 -13.72 -26.95 -3.58
CA MET A 46 -12.52 -26.37 -4.22
C MET A 46 -11.72 -25.49 -3.26
N ILE A 47 -12.40 -24.71 -2.40
CA ILE A 47 -11.74 -23.92 -1.35
C ILE A 47 -11.01 -24.81 -0.35
N LEU A 48 -11.64 -25.91 0.10
CA LEU A 48 -11.02 -26.88 1.01
C LEU A 48 -9.82 -27.60 0.38
N LYS A 49 -9.88 -27.92 -0.91
CA LYS A 49 -8.73 -28.48 -1.63
C LYS A 49 -7.62 -27.45 -1.80
N ALA A 50 -7.97 -26.19 -2.08
CA ALA A 50 -7.00 -25.10 -2.21
C ALA A 50 -6.24 -24.82 -0.90
N SER A 51 -6.91 -24.88 0.25
CA SER A 51 -6.25 -24.69 1.55
C SER A 51 -5.24 -25.80 1.86
N LYS A 52 -5.54 -27.05 1.48
CA LYS A 52 -4.59 -28.17 1.61
C LYS A 52 -3.37 -27.98 0.70
N LEU A 53 -3.59 -27.59 -0.56
CA LEU A 53 -2.52 -27.31 -1.52
C LEU A 53 -1.64 -26.11 -1.10
N TYR A 54 -2.21 -25.15 -0.36
CA TYR A 54 -1.44 -24.04 0.22
C TYR A 54 -0.52 -24.54 1.34
N ASP A 55 -1.01 -25.44 2.18
CA ASP A 55 -0.29 -25.94 3.36
C ASP A 55 0.84 -26.92 3.00
N ASP A 56 0.57 -27.86 2.10
CA ASP A 56 1.54 -28.88 1.70
C ASP A 56 2.65 -28.33 0.79
N LYS A 57 2.49 -27.09 0.29
CA LYS A 57 3.40 -26.42 -0.65
C LYS A 57 3.69 -27.27 -1.90
N SER A 58 2.79 -28.21 -2.22
CA SER A 58 2.91 -29.10 -3.37
C SER A 58 2.74 -28.37 -4.70
N LEU A 59 2.14 -27.18 -4.65
CA LEU A 59 1.81 -26.38 -5.81
C LEU A 59 2.62 -25.09 -5.85
N LEU A 60 3.36 -24.88 -6.94
CA LEU A 60 4.04 -23.63 -7.19
C LEU A 60 3.01 -22.51 -7.43
N HIS A 61 2.99 -21.51 -6.55
CA HIS A 61 2.17 -20.30 -6.69
C HIS A 61 2.95 -19.05 -6.24
N ARG A 62 2.42 -17.87 -6.57
CA ARG A 62 3.06 -16.58 -6.26
C ARG A 62 2.34 -15.76 -5.18
N PHE A 63 1.29 -16.32 -4.57
CA PHE A 63 0.60 -15.64 -3.47
C PHE A 63 1.44 -15.62 -2.19
N HIS A 64 1.26 -14.54 -1.44
CA HIS A 64 1.88 -14.29 -0.15
C HIS A 64 0.82 -14.28 0.96
N ASP A 65 1.28 -14.27 2.21
CA ASP A 65 0.41 -14.09 3.37
C ASP A 65 -0.35 -12.76 3.31
N SER A 66 -1.52 -12.77 3.95
CA SER A 66 -2.41 -11.62 4.04
C SER A 66 -1.88 -10.58 5.04
N ARG A 67 -2.20 -9.31 4.81
CA ARG A 67 -1.84 -8.22 5.73
C ARG A 67 -2.95 -7.87 6.69
N ASP A 68 -4.17 -7.85 6.18
CA ASP A 68 -5.29 -7.20 6.84
C ASP A 68 -6.42 -8.18 7.18
N PHE A 69 -6.60 -9.24 6.38
CA PHE A 69 -7.72 -10.18 6.56
C PHE A 69 -7.31 -11.61 6.26
N ASP A 70 -7.84 -12.55 7.05
CA ASP A 70 -7.76 -13.98 6.82
C ASP A 70 -9.14 -14.57 6.56
N VAL A 71 -9.19 -15.63 5.75
CA VAL A 71 -10.35 -16.51 5.68
C VAL A 71 -10.13 -17.69 6.61
N ILE A 72 -11.13 -18.02 7.42
CA ILE A 72 -11.09 -19.13 8.35
C ILE A 72 -11.65 -20.37 7.69
N ILE A 73 -10.79 -21.38 7.54
CA ILE A 73 -11.11 -22.67 6.93
C ILE A 73 -10.76 -23.76 7.93
N ASN A 74 -11.77 -24.51 8.40
CA ASN A 74 -11.63 -25.55 9.42
C ASN A 74 -10.85 -25.09 10.68
N GLY A 75 -11.11 -23.86 11.14
CA GLY A 75 -10.48 -23.29 12.33
C GLY A 75 -9.07 -22.73 12.12
N LYS A 76 -8.52 -22.80 10.90
CA LYS A 76 -7.21 -22.23 10.57
C LYS A 76 -7.37 -21.01 9.65
N ALA A 77 -6.52 -20.01 9.87
CA ALA A 77 -6.49 -18.76 9.12
C ALA A 77 -5.63 -18.88 7.85
N TYR A 78 -6.15 -18.37 6.73
CA TYR A 78 -5.48 -18.39 5.43
C TYR A 78 -5.61 -17.06 4.68
N PRO A 79 -4.64 -16.68 3.85
CA PRO A 79 -4.75 -15.52 2.98
C PRO A 79 -5.88 -15.67 1.94
N PRO A 80 -6.95 -14.83 1.96
CA PRO A 80 -8.10 -14.99 1.07
C PRO A 80 -7.73 -14.98 -0.41
N LYS A 81 -6.79 -14.09 -0.77
CA LYS A 81 -6.32 -13.94 -2.14
C LYS A 81 -5.58 -15.18 -2.64
N ALA A 82 -4.78 -15.82 -1.78
CA ALA A 82 -4.08 -17.05 -2.14
C ALA A 82 -5.08 -18.20 -2.37
N ILE A 83 -6.01 -18.37 -1.43
CA ILE A 83 -7.00 -19.44 -1.49
C ILE A 83 -7.84 -19.35 -2.76
N ILE A 84 -8.37 -18.17 -3.10
CA ILE A 84 -9.15 -17.98 -4.33
C ILE A 84 -8.30 -18.19 -5.59
N GLY A 85 -7.06 -17.69 -5.59
CA GLY A 85 -6.16 -17.85 -6.72
C GLY A 85 -5.78 -19.30 -7.00
N ILE A 86 -5.57 -20.09 -5.95
CA ILE A 86 -5.31 -21.53 -6.03
C ILE A 86 -6.58 -22.29 -6.40
N ALA A 87 -7.73 -21.97 -5.79
CA ALA A 87 -9.01 -22.62 -6.08
C ALA A 87 -9.44 -22.46 -7.55
N SER A 88 -9.04 -21.36 -8.18
CA SER A 88 -9.29 -21.12 -9.61
C SER A 88 -8.68 -22.20 -10.52
N LYS A 89 -7.65 -22.94 -10.06
CA LYS A 89 -7.06 -24.09 -10.76
C LYS A 89 -8.06 -25.19 -11.08
N PHE A 90 -9.09 -25.37 -10.25
CA PHE A 90 -10.08 -26.43 -10.44
C PHE A 90 -11.13 -26.12 -11.51
N ILE A 91 -11.10 -24.90 -12.06
CA ILE A 91 -12.00 -24.47 -13.14
C ILE A 91 -11.19 -24.06 -14.37
N THR A 92 -10.11 -23.30 -14.16
CA THR A 92 -9.26 -22.76 -15.23
C THR A 92 -7.80 -23.05 -14.95
N ARG A 93 -7.14 -22.22 -14.14
CA ARG A 93 -5.73 -22.31 -13.76
C ARG A 93 -5.49 -21.57 -12.45
N ILE A 94 -4.30 -21.71 -11.90
CA ILE A 94 -3.85 -20.82 -10.82
C ILE A 94 -3.79 -19.40 -11.38
N LEU A 95 -4.39 -18.47 -10.66
CA LEU A 95 -4.31 -17.05 -10.99
C LEU A 95 -3.01 -16.46 -10.45
N HIS A 96 -2.44 -15.47 -11.15
CA HIS A 96 -1.34 -14.69 -10.59
C HIS A 96 -1.89 -13.59 -9.65
N PRO A 97 -1.19 -13.20 -8.56
CA PRO A 97 -1.64 -12.15 -7.65
C PRO A 97 -1.98 -10.81 -8.32
N SER A 98 -1.41 -10.53 -9.49
CA SER A 98 -1.68 -9.30 -10.26
C SER A 98 -3.01 -9.30 -11.01
N GLU A 99 -3.65 -10.45 -11.17
CA GLU A 99 -4.84 -10.58 -12.01
C GLU A 99 -6.13 -10.13 -11.32
N PHE A 100 -6.15 -10.05 -10.00
CA PHE A 100 -7.32 -9.64 -9.24
C PHE A 100 -6.92 -8.98 -7.93
N SER A 101 -7.88 -8.36 -7.26
CA SER A 101 -7.71 -7.74 -5.95
C SER A 101 -8.52 -8.48 -4.89
N ALA A 102 -8.15 -8.28 -3.62
CA ALA A 102 -8.84 -8.86 -2.49
C ALA A 102 -9.23 -7.72 -1.53
N GLY A 103 -10.46 -7.76 -1.01
CA GLY A 103 -11.07 -6.73 -0.17
C GLY A 103 -12.58 -6.95 -0.07
N HIS A 104 -13.23 -6.33 0.92
CA HIS A 104 -14.67 -6.52 1.21
C HIS A 104 -15.59 -6.16 0.04
N ASP A 105 -15.19 -5.20 -0.79
CA ASP A 105 -15.91 -4.75 -1.99
C ASP A 105 -15.54 -5.55 -3.25
N LYS A 106 -14.66 -6.55 -3.14
CA LYS A 106 -14.14 -7.34 -4.26
C LYS A 106 -14.75 -8.72 -4.35
N LYS A 107 -14.84 -9.24 -5.57
CA LYS A 107 -15.35 -10.60 -5.84
C LYS A 107 -14.63 -11.69 -5.04
N CYS A 108 -13.33 -11.52 -4.77
CA CYS A 108 -12.55 -12.45 -3.95
C CYS A 108 -13.19 -12.72 -2.57
N PHE A 109 -13.62 -11.67 -1.85
CA PHE A 109 -14.24 -11.86 -0.53
C PHE A 109 -15.69 -12.30 -0.67
N LYS A 110 -16.40 -11.72 -1.65
CA LYS A 110 -17.78 -12.10 -1.95
C LYS A 110 -17.93 -13.60 -2.16
N VAL A 111 -17.07 -14.22 -2.98
CA VAL A 111 -17.10 -15.68 -3.21
C VAL A 111 -16.92 -16.47 -1.91
N LEU A 112 -15.98 -16.09 -1.05
CA LEU A 112 -15.73 -16.80 0.21
C LEU A 112 -16.92 -16.67 1.18
N VAL A 113 -17.46 -15.46 1.29
CA VAL A 113 -18.63 -15.18 2.15
C VAL A 113 -19.88 -15.87 1.64
N ASP A 114 -20.16 -15.82 0.34
CA ASP A 114 -21.32 -16.47 -0.30
C ASP A 114 -21.25 -18.01 -0.14
N LEU A 115 -20.04 -18.58 -0.02
CA LEU A 115 -19.81 -20.01 0.29
C LEU A 115 -19.84 -20.34 1.80
N GLY A 116 -20.08 -19.34 2.66
CA GLY A 116 -20.21 -19.49 4.11
C GLY A 116 -18.88 -19.53 4.88
N PHE A 117 -17.78 -19.07 4.30
CA PHE A 117 -16.52 -18.91 5.04
C PHE A 117 -16.48 -17.57 5.77
N LYS A 118 -15.97 -17.61 7.01
CA LYS A 118 -15.76 -16.41 7.82
C LYS A 118 -14.48 -15.71 7.37
N ILE A 119 -14.54 -14.39 7.20
CA ILE A 119 -13.36 -13.54 7.05
C ILE A 119 -13.13 -12.81 8.37
N GLU A 120 -11.91 -12.88 8.89
CA GLU A 120 -11.49 -12.20 10.11
C GLU A 120 -10.45 -11.14 9.78
N GLU A 121 -10.60 -9.97 10.38
CA GLU A 121 -9.62 -8.90 10.28
C GLU A 121 -8.45 -9.19 11.23
N LYS A 122 -7.23 -9.09 10.73
CA LYS A 122 -6.04 -9.12 11.58
C LYS A 122 -6.06 -7.85 12.42
N HIS A 123 -6.31 -7.99 13.73
CA HIS A 123 -6.26 -6.88 14.67
C HIS A 123 -4.82 -6.34 14.80
N LYS A 124 -4.41 -5.48 13.86
CA LYS A 124 -3.10 -4.78 13.87
C LYS A 124 -2.86 -4.08 15.20
N LEU A 125 -3.89 -3.47 15.78
CA LEU A 125 -3.83 -2.76 17.05
C LEU A 125 -3.48 -3.67 18.25
N GLU A 126 -4.00 -4.90 18.27
CA GLU A 126 -3.71 -5.86 19.34
C GLU A 126 -2.30 -6.42 19.21
N ASN A 127 -1.87 -6.69 17.98
CA ASN A 127 -0.50 -7.13 17.72
C ASN A 127 0.52 -6.03 18.04
N GLU A 128 0.25 -4.78 17.66
CA GLU A 128 1.09 -3.63 18.03
C GLU A 128 1.17 -3.39 19.53
N LYS A 129 0.05 -3.47 20.25
CA LYS A 129 0.02 -3.36 21.73
C LYS A 129 0.86 -4.47 22.36
N ARG A 130 0.68 -5.70 21.89
CA ARG A 130 1.46 -6.85 22.36
C ARG A 130 2.96 -6.65 22.11
N ILE A 131 3.35 -6.22 20.91
CA ILE A 131 4.76 -5.97 20.58
C ILE A 131 5.34 -4.86 21.47
N LYS A 132 4.60 -3.75 21.68
CA LYS A 132 5.02 -2.64 22.55
C LYS A 132 5.13 -3.03 24.02
N SER A 133 4.41 -4.07 24.46
CA SER A 133 4.50 -4.59 25.82
C SER A 133 5.67 -5.55 26.06
N LEU A 134 6.39 -5.96 25.02
CA LEU A 134 7.56 -6.83 25.18
C LEU A 134 8.74 -6.04 25.74
N SER A 135 9.53 -6.68 26.60
CA SER A 135 10.81 -6.12 27.03
C SER A 135 11.81 -6.12 25.87
N SER A 136 12.87 -5.31 26.01
CA SER A 136 13.96 -5.27 25.03
C SER A 136 14.59 -6.65 24.82
N GLU A 137 14.76 -7.44 25.90
CA GLU A 137 15.35 -8.78 25.83
C GLU A 137 14.46 -9.76 25.03
N GLU A 138 13.15 -9.70 25.24
CA GLU A 138 12.20 -10.56 24.52
C GLU A 138 12.10 -10.16 23.04
N LEU A 139 12.20 -8.86 22.73
CA LEU A 139 12.29 -8.38 21.34
C LEU A 139 13.56 -8.89 20.66
N GLU A 140 14.72 -8.79 21.31
CA GLU A 140 16.00 -9.29 20.77
C GLU A 140 15.96 -10.79 20.48
N LYS A 141 15.38 -11.58 21.40
CA LYS A 141 15.21 -13.02 21.20
C LYS A 141 14.38 -13.33 19.96
N ARG A 142 13.28 -12.59 19.75
CA ARG A 142 12.41 -12.76 18.58
C ARG A 142 13.07 -12.29 17.29
N ILE A 143 13.86 -11.22 17.31
CA ILE A 143 14.63 -10.76 16.15
C ILE A 143 15.61 -11.86 15.72
N LYS A 144 16.39 -12.42 16.64
CA LYS A 144 17.33 -13.53 16.35
C LYS A 144 16.65 -14.73 15.69
N GLN A 145 15.38 -14.99 15.99
CA GLN A 145 14.60 -16.10 15.42
C GLN A 145 13.93 -15.78 14.07
N SER A 146 13.78 -14.50 13.71
CA SER A 146 12.97 -14.06 12.57
C SER A 146 13.73 -13.22 11.53
N GLN A 147 15.01 -12.93 11.79
CA GLN A 147 15.85 -12.16 10.91
C GLN A 147 16.03 -12.88 9.56
N LYS A 148 15.64 -12.21 8.47
CA LYS A 148 15.89 -12.68 7.10
C LYS A 148 16.96 -11.80 6.47
N GLU A 149 17.94 -12.42 5.83
CA GLU A 149 19.05 -11.70 5.16
C GLU A 149 18.62 -10.94 3.90
N SER A 150 17.47 -11.31 3.31
CA SER A 150 16.95 -10.65 2.12
C SER A 150 15.69 -9.84 2.43
N PRO A 151 15.61 -8.57 2.01
CA PRO A 151 14.43 -7.76 2.20
C PRO A 151 13.29 -8.28 1.31
N GLU A 152 12.12 -8.52 1.93
CA GLU A 152 10.88 -8.71 1.19
C GLU A 152 10.40 -7.35 0.65
N TYR A 153 10.02 -7.30 -0.63
CA TYR A 153 9.52 -6.09 -1.26
C TYR A 153 8.10 -6.29 -1.76
N THR A 154 7.35 -5.19 -1.83
CA THR A 154 6.00 -5.16 -2.39
C THR A 154 5.83 -3.94 -3.28
N TYR A 155 5.05 -4.06 -4.34
CA TYR A 155 4.71 -2.93 -5.20
C TYR A 155 3.39 -2.31 -4.74
N SER A 156 3.38 -0.99 -4.52
CA SER A 156 2.17 -0.20 -4.32
C SER A 156 1.96 0.73 -5.52
N LYS A 157 0.70 0.91 -5.93
CA LYS A 157 0.32 1.98 -6.86
C LYS A 157 0.03 3.23 -6.03
N THR A 158 0.65 4.35 -6.39
CA THR A 158 0.43 5.65 -5.74
C THR A 158 -0.09 6.64 -6.77
N THR A 159 -1.13 7.37 -6.43
CA THR A 159 -1.65 8.48 -7.24
C THR A 159 -0.77 9.71 -7.01
N ILE A 160 -0.30 10.33 -8.09
CA ILE A 160 0.51 11.55 -8.06
C ILE A 160 -0.32 12.70 -8.64
N TYR A 161 -0.42 13.79 -7.89
CA TYR A 161 -1.05 15.02 -8.36
C TYR A 161 0.03 15.95 -8.92
N GLN A 162 -0.18 16.49 -10.12
CA GLN A 162 0.70 17.51 -10.68
C GLN A 162 0.50 18.82 -9.94
N ARG A 163 1.61 19.43 -9.52
CA ARG A 163 1.65 20.72 -8.82
C ARG A 163 2.29 21.75 -9.73
N SER A 164 1.81 22.99 -9.68
CA SER A 164 2.37 24.10 -10.41
C SER A 164 3.78 24.41 -9.89
N PRO A 165 4.83 24.28 -10.71
CA PRO A 165 6.20 24.60 -10.28
C PRO A 165 6.34 26.09 -9.92
N TYR A 166 5.52 26.96 -10.53
CA TYR A 166 5.51 28.39 -10.24
C TYR A 166 5.00 28.70 -8.83
N ILE A 167 3.92 28.02 -8.40
CA ILE A 167 3.38 28.18 -7.04
C ILE A 167 4.39 27.64 -6.03
N VAL A 168 4.99 26.48 -6.31
CA VAL A 168 6.01 25.89 -5.44
C VAL A 168 7.17 26.86 -5.22
N GLU A 169 7.73 27.38 -6.32
CA GLU A 169 8.86 28.32 -6.25
C GLU A 169 8.49 29.62 -5.52
N TYR A 170 7.33 30.21 -5.83
CA TYR A 170 6.85 31.42 -5.17
C TYR A 170 6.72 31.24 -3.65
N VAL A 171 6.11 30.13 -3.21
CA VAL A 171 5.88 29.83 -1.79
C VAL A 171 7.20 29.59 -1.06
N LEU A 172 8.18 28.95 -1.70
CA LEU A 172 9.51 28.77 -1.11
C LEU A 172 10.25 30.12 -0.95
N ARG A 173 10.18 30.99 -1.96
CA ARG A 173 10.80 32.32 -1.90
C ARG A 173 10.16 33.20 -0.83
N ARG A 174 8.82 33.27 -0.76
CA ARG A 174 8.13 34.12 0.22
C ARG A 174 8.40 33.67 1.67
N ALA A 175 8.61 32.37 1.86
CA ALA A 175 8.92 31.82 3.17
C ALA A 175 10.35 32.16 3.64
N ASN A 176 11.24 32.53 2.71
CA ASN A 176 12.61 32.96 2.97
C ASN A 176 13.37 32.02 3.93
N GLY A 177 13.23 30.72 3.71
CA GLY A 177 13.88 29.69 4.53
C GLY A 177 13.33 29.55 5.95
N ILE A 178 12.18 30.16 6.27
CA ILE A 178 11.51 30.05 7.56
C ILE A 178 10.22 29.23 7.40
N CYS A 179 10.02 28.26 8.27
CA CYS A 179 8.80 27.45 8.30
C CYS A 179 7.57 28.29 8.65
N GLU A 180 6.53 28.25 7.81
CA GLU A 180 5.32 29.05 8.00
C GLU A 180 4.40 28.53 9.13
N LEU A 181 4.71 27.38 9.75
CA LEU A 181 4.00 26.88 10.94
C LEU A 181 4.74 27.15 12.25
N CYS A 182 5.96 26.64 12.39
CA CYS A 182 6.73 26.73 13.64
C CYS A 182 7.66 27.94 13.71
N GLU A 183 7.76 28.72 12.62
CA GLU A 183 8.56 29.96 12.54
C GLU A 183 10.07 29.76 12.78
N GLN A 184 10.53 28.52 12.76
CA GLN A 184 11.95 28.18 12.81
C GLN A 184 12.55 28.20 11.42
N THR A 185 13.86 28.49 11.35
CA THR A 185 14.64 28.34 10.11
C THR A 185 14.62 26.89 9.62
N ALA A 186 14.83 26.71 8.31
CA ALA A 186 14.95 25.39 7.73
C ALA A 186 16.03 24.56 8.44
N PRO A 187 15.79 23.26 8.70
CA PRO A 187 16.70 22.45 9.51
C PRO A 187 18.03 22.15 8.82
N PHE A 188 18.09 22.30 7.49
CA PHE A 188 19.30 22.12 6.69
C PHE A 188 19.13 22.80 5.31
N CYS A 189 20.21 22.89 4.56
CA CYS A 189 20.21 23.36 3.17
C CYS A 189 20.29 22.21 2.17
N LYS A 190 19.70 22.41 1.00
CA LYS A 190 19.92 21.60 -0.20
C LYS A 190 21.39 21.68 -0.65
N PRO A 191 21.87 20.78 -1.53
CA PRO A 191 23.23 20.83 -2.08
C PRO A 191 23.59 22.15 -2.77
N ASN A 192 22.60 22.88 -3.32
CA ASN A 192 22.78 24.19 -3.93
C ASN A 192 22.79 25.36 -2.92
N GLY A 193 22.76 25.08 -1.62
CA GLY A 193 22.78 26.09 -0.55
C GLY A 193 21.41 26.64 -0.14
N GLU A 194 20.34 26.36 -0.89
CA GLU A 194 18.99 26.83 -0.55
C GLU A 194 18.44 26.14 0.70
N ALA A 195 17.67 26.87 1.50
CA ALA A 195 16.95 26.32 2.65
C ALA A 195 16.00 25.18 2.26
N TYR A 196 16.01 24.07 3.03
CA TYR A 196 15.13 22.93 2.79
C TYR A 196 13.77 23.10 3.47
N LEU A 197 12.76 23.47 2.69
CA LEU A 197 11.34 23.46 3.07
C LEU A 197 10.51 22.68 2.05
N GLU A 198 9.38 22.15 2.49
CA GLU A 198 8.43 21.37 1.69
C GLU A 198 7.13 22.16 1.54
N VAL A 199 6.63 22.26 0.30
CA VAL A 199 5.34 22.91 0.04
C VAL A 199 4.19 21.98 0.36
N HIS A 200 3.28 22.50 1.19
CA HIS A 200 2.10 21.80 1.70
C HIS A 200 0.83 22.53 1.28
N HIS A 201 -0.15 21.78 0.79
CA HIS A 201 -1.50 22.28 0.56
C HIS A 201 -2.33 22.14 1.85
N ILE A 202 -2.82 23.25 2.39
CA ILE A 202 -3.62 23.29 3.64
C ILE A 202 -4.87 22.42 3.48
N ILE A 203 -5.62 22.64 2.40
CA ILE A 203 -6.60 21.70 1.87
C ILE A 203 -5.86 20.81 0.87
N GLN A 204 -5.60 19.57 1.25
CA GLN A 204 -4.83 18.63 0.43
C GLN A 204 -5.49 18.39 -0.94
N LEU A 205 -4.67 18.27 -2.00
CA LEU A 205 -5.14 17.96 -3.36
C LEU A 205 -5.96 16.66 -3.42
N ALA A 206 -5.57 15.64 -2.65
CA ALA A 206 -6.30 14.38 -2.55
C ALA A 206 -7.71 14.52 -1.94
N LYS A 207 -8.00 15.66 -1.30
CA LYS A 207 -9.31 16.02 -0.75
C LYS A 207 -10.01 17.11 -1.58
N GLY A 208 -9.55 17.35 -2.81
CA GLY A 208 -10.13 18.34 -3.71
C GLY A 208 -9.70 19.79 -3.44
N GLY A 209 -8.63 20.01 -2.67
CA GLY A 209 -8.10 21.35 -2.46
C GLY A 209 -7.48 21.93 -3.75
N PRO A 210 -7.55 23.25 -3.95
CA PRO A 210 -7.00 23.89 -5.14
C PRO A 210 -5.48 24.04 -5.07
N ASP A 211 -4.81 24.04 -6.21
CA ASP A 211 -3.38 24.37 -6.31
C ASP A 211 -3.22 25.88 -6.46
N THR A 212 -3.28 26.62 -5.35
CA THR A 212 -3.23 28.09 -5.31
C THR A 212 -2.28 28.60 -4.23
N ILE A 213 -1.82 29.84 -4.35
CA ILE A 213 -0.95 30.52 -3.38
C ILE A 213 -1.61 30.61 -1.99
N SER A 214 -2.91 30.88 -1.93
CA SER A 214 -3.70 30.95 -0.69
C SER A 214 -3.98 29.62 -0.03
N ASN A 215 -3.80 28.50 -0.74
CA ASN A 215 -3.94 27.15 -0.19
C ASN A 215 -2.60 26.46 0.04
N THR A 216 -1.47 27.13 -0.24
CA THR A 216 -0.13 26.53 -0.13
C THR A 216 0.72 27.25 0.89
N VAL A 217 1.59 26.50 1.58
CA VAL A 217 2.54 27.01 2.59
C VAL A 217 3.86 26.25 2.56
N ALA A 218 4.96 26.88 2.97
CA ALA A 218 6.27 26.25 3.10
C ALA A 218 6.52 25.76 4.53
N LEU A 219 6.75 24.46 4.71
CA LEU A 219 6.92 23.83 6.02
C LEU A 219 8.26 23.12 6.12
N CYS A 220 8.85 23.06 7.32
CA CYS A 220 9.95 22.13 7.56
C CYS A 220 9.44 20.67 7.55
N PRO A 221 10.31 19.67 7.33
CA PRO A 221 9.91 18.25 7.24
C PRO A 221 9.09 17.77 8.46
N ASN A 222 9.45 18.25 9.66
CA ASN A 222 8.74 17.91 10.90
C ASN A 222 7.32 18.48 10.91
N CYS A 223 7.14 19.74 10.55
CA CYS A 223 5.82 20.39 10.48
C CYS A 223 4.97 19.82 9.35
N HIS A 224 5.58 19.52 8.20
CA HIS A 224 4.88 18.89 7.09
C HIS A 224 4.33 17.51 7.49
N ARG A 225 5.16 16.67 8.14
CA ARG A 225 4.70 15.37 8.65
C ARG A 225 3.65 15.53 9.75
N LYS A 226 3.79 16.52 10.64
CA LYS A 226 2.79 16.85 11.68
C LYS A 226 1.43 17.16 11.07
N MET A 227 1.38 17.93 9.98
CA MET A 227 0.13 18.24 9.27
C MET A 227 -0.51 16.99 8.68
N HIS A 228 0.27 16.10 8.05
CA HIS A 228 -0.25 14.82 7.54
C HIS A 228 -0.71 13.86 8.64
N SER A 229 -0.05 13.87 9.80
CA SER A 229 -0.27 12.87 10.85
C SER A 229 -1.34 13.29 11.85
N LEU A 230 -1.37 14.57 12.24
CA LEU A 230 -2.24 15.09 13.30
C LEU A 230 -3.34 16.01 12.78
N ASN A 231 -3.05 16.81 11.75
CA ASN A 231 -3.99 17.72 11.10
C ASN A 231 -4.87 18.55 12.09
N LYS A 232 -4.23 19.13 13.12
CA LYS A 232 -4.97 19.81 14.20
C LYS A 232 -5.57 21.13 13.70
N LYS A 233 -6.81 21.41 14.11
CA LYS A 233 -7.55 22.64 13.75
C LYS A 233 -6.77 23.93 14.06
N ILE A 234 -6.02 23.96 15.16
CA ILE A 234 -5.23 25.13 15.55
C ILE A 234 -4.08 25.41 14.56
N ASP A 235 -3.39 24.37 14.10
CA ASP A 235 -2.31 24.49 13.13
C ASP A 235 -2.88 24.91 11.76
N ILE A 236 -4.01 24.32 11.35
CA ILE A 236 -4.72 24.69 10.11
C ILE A 236 -5.06 26.18 10.12
N LYS A 237 -5.73 26.67 11.17
CA LYS A 237 -6.11 28.10 11.26
C LYS A 237 -4.91 29.03 11.19
N LYS A 238 -3.79 28.65 11.82
CA LYS A 238 -2.54 29.42 11.74
C LYS A 238 -2.04 29.50 10.29
N LEU A 239 -2.02 28.38 9.58
CA LEU A 239 -1.59 28.31 8.19
C LEU A 239 -2.54 29.04 7.23
N GLU A 240 -3.85 28.93 7.43
CA GLU A 240 -4.84 29.68 6.64
C GLU A 240 -4.65 31.19 6.80
N SER A 241 -4.43 31.65 8.04
CA SER A 241 -4.18 33.06 8.33
C SER A 241 -2.88 33.53 7.66
N LYS A 242 -1.85 32.68 7.70
CA LYS A 242 -0.54 32.95 7.07
C LYS A 242 -0.62 32.97 5.56
N ALA A 243 -1.33 32.04 4.92
CA ALA A 243 -1.43 31.99 3.47
C ALA A 243 -2.28 33.15 2.91
N LYS A 244 -3.36 33.53 3.60
CA LYS A 244 -4.22 34.67 3.23
C LYS A 244 -3.52 36.02 3.31
N SER A 245 -2.47 36.19 4.13
CA SER A 245 -1.73 37.46 4.14
C SER A 245 -0.99 37.75 2.84
N PHE A 246 -0.96 36.80 1.90
CA PHE A 246 -0.28 36.91 0.61
C PHE A 246 -1.24 36.84 -0.60
N ASP A 247 -2.56 36.95 -0.37
CA ASP A 247 -3.61 36.85 -1.41
C ASP A 247 -3.73 38.15 -2.26
N VAL A 248 -2.61 38.84 -2.51
CA VAL A 248 -2.54 40.17 -3.15
C VAL A 248 -2.12 40.08 -4.63
N ILE A 249 -2.34 38.92 -5.26
CA ILE A 249 -2.14 38.71 -6.71
C ILE A 249 -3.47 38.33 -7.34
#